data_AF-A0A0E0FXA5-F1
#
_entry.id   AF-A0A0E0FXA5-F1
#
_cell.length_a   1.000
_cell.length_b   1.000
_cell.length_c   1.000
_cell.angle_alpha   90.00
_cell.angle_beta   90.00
_cell.angle_gamma   90.00
#
_symmetry.space_group_name_H-M   'P 1'
#
loop_
_entity.id
_entity.type
_entity.pdbx_description
1 polymer ?
#
loop_
_entity_poly.entity_id
_entity_poly.type
_entity_poly.pdbx_seq_one_letter_code
_entity_poly.pdbx_strand_id
1 'polypeptide(L)'
;MCEGVRAAGDAAAAADVDVITSSGRRRIPAHSTVLASASPVLESILQRRLKKERDAAAGGGKVRRAVVRIRGVTDDAAAAFVRLLYAGSSGDEEEIDEKSAAQMLVLAHAYRVPWLKRRCEGAIGSRLTAESVVDTMQLAALCDAPQLHLRCTRLLAKEFKAVEKTEAWRFLQENDPWLELDILQRLHDADLRRRKWRRKRAEQGVYVELSEAMDCLSHICTEGCTEVGPVGRAPAAAPCPAYATACRGLQLLIRHFSRCHRTSCPRCQRMWQLLRLHAALCDLPDGHCNTPLCMQFRRKEEEKAAAKAKAKAGDDDDKWGLLVKKVRVARAMSSLGKRRQMSCSQC
;
A
#
# COMPACT_ATOMS: atom_id res chain seq x y z
N MET A 1 19.47 -12.76 -24.18
CA MET A 1 20.10 -12.54 -25.49
C MET A 1 19.09 -12.96 -26.55
N CYS A 2 18.30 -12.01 -27.03
CA CYS A 2 17.59 -12.12 -28.30
C CYS A 2 17.96 -10.84 -29.03
N GLU A 3 18.96 -10.96 -29.89
CA GLU A 3 19.51 -9.86 -30.68
C GLU A 3 18.48 -9.38 -31.72
N GLY A 4 18.60 -8.09 -32.01
CA GLY A 4 17.66 -7.34 -32.82
C GLY A 4 17.64 -7.80 -34.27
N VAL A 5 16.43 -7.81 -34.84
CA VAL A 5 16.26 -7.72 -36.28
C VAL A 5 16.10 -6.24 -36.60
N ARG A 6 17.18 -5.60 -37.03
CA ARG A 6 17.12 -4.34 -37.77
C ARG A 6 17.98 -4.42 -39.01
N ALA A 7 17.37 -3.97 -40.10
CA ALA A 7 17.90 -3.59 -41.40
C ALA A 7 18.25 -4.71 -42.39
N ALA A 8 17.25 -5.08 -43.20
CA ALA A 8 17.44 -5.19 -44.65
C ALA A 8 16.52 -4.14 -45.29
N GLY A 9 17.08 -3.29 -46.14
CA GLY A 9 16.35 -2.25 -46.85
C GLY A 9 15.50 -2.86 -47.96
N ASP A 10 14.21 -2.58 -47.94
CA ASP A 10 13.28 -2.84 -49.04
C ASP A 10 12.30 -1.66 -49.09
N ALA A 11 11.94 -1.24 -50.30
CA ALA A 11 10.91 -0.23 -50.54
C ALA A 11 9.74 -0.44 -49.58
N ALA A 12 9.41 0.58 -48.76
CA ALA A 12 8.35 0.48 -47.76
C ALA A 12 7.13 -0.18 -48.42
N ALA A 13 6.82 -1.41 -48.02
CA ALA A 13 5.79 -2.20 -48.67
C ALA A 13 4.52 -1.36 -48.78
N ALA A 14 3.86 -1.38 -49.93
CA ALA A 14 2.65 -0.58 -50.09
C ALA A 14 1.61 -1.04 -49.07
N ALA A 15 0.95 -0.09 -48.39
CA ALA A 15 -0.11 -0.38 -47.43
C ALA A 15 -1.20 -1.24 -48.08
N ASP A 16 -1.51 -2.39 -47.48
CA ASP A 16 -2.43 -3.41 -48.00
C ASP A 16 -3.83 -3.34 -47.36
N VAL A 17 -3.97 -2.56 -46.29
CA VAL A 17 -5.24 -2.33 -45.60
C VAL A 17 -5.47 -0.84 -45.35
N ASP A 18 -6.74 -0.42 -45.41
CA ASP A 18 -7.18 0.91 -44.95
C ASP A 18 -7.92 0.78 -43.62
N VAL A 19 -7.55 1.62 -42.65
CA VAL A 19 -8.35 1.86 -41.44
C VAL A 19 -9.23 3.09 -41.68
N ILE A 20 -10.53 2.95 -41.42
CA ILE A 20 -11.50 4.06 -41.51
C ILE A 20 -12.30 4.18 -40.22
N THR A 21 -12.68 5.41 -39.87
CA THR A 21 -13.61 5.66 -38.77
C THR A 21 -15.06 5.66 -39.24
N SER A 22 -16.01 5.82 -38.31
CA SER A 22 -17.43 6.03 -38.62
C SER A 22 -17.69 7.27 -39.49
N SER A 23 -16.81 8.28 -39.48
CA SER A 23 -16.96 9.48 -40.30
C SER A 23 -16.79 9.16 -41.80
N GLY A 24 -16.02 8.12 -42.11
CA GLY A 24 -15.63 7.76 -43.47
C GLY A 24 -14.79 8.81 -44.20
N ARG A 25 -14.44 9.93 -43.55
CA ARG A 25 -13.77 11.08 -44.18
C ARG A 25 -12.31 10.82 -44.47
N ARG A 26 -11.62 10.09 -43.58
CA ARG A 26 -10.20 9.79 -43.69
C ARG A 26 -9.97 8.29 -43.84
N ARG A 27 -9.10 7.92 -44.80
CA ARG A 27 -8.51 6.59 -44.92
C ARG A 27 -7.09 6.64 -44.35
N ILE A 28 -6.82 5.79 -43.38
CA ILE A 28 -5.49 5.65 -42.78
C ILE A 28 -4.87 4.39 -43.39
N PRO A 29 -3.92 4.52 -44.33
CA PRO A 29 -3.23 3.37 -44.91
C PRO A 29 -2.38 2.68 -43.83
N ALA A 30 -2.43 1.35 -43.77
CA ALA A 30 -1.69 0.55 -42.81
C ALA A 30 -1.27 -0.82 -43.38
N HIS A 31 -0.51 -1.59 -42.60
CA HIS A 31 -0.03 -2.93 -42.90
C HIS A 31 -0.78 -3.96 -42.06
N SER A 32 -1.41 -4.92 -42.73
CA SER A 32 -2.16 -5.98 -42.06
C SER A 32 -1.28 -6.78 -41.10
N THR A 33 0.00 -7.01 -41.44
CA THR A 33 0.98 -7.72 -40.60
C THR A 33 1.28 -6.98 -39.29
N VAL A 34 1.44 -5.66 -39.34
CA VAL A 34 1.69 -4.82 -38.15
C VAL A 34 0.45 -4.77 -37.26
N LEU A 35 -0.72 -4.56 -37.86
CA LEU A 35 -1.97 -4.48 -37.10
C LEU A 35 -2.33 -5.84 -36.46
N ALA A 36 -2.14 -6.94 -37.17
CA ALA A 36 -2.40 -8.28 -36.67
C ALA A 36 -1.43 -8.67 -35.55
N SER A 37 -0.14 -8.35 -35.67
CA SER A 37 0.83 -8.66 -34.61
C SER A 37 0.61 -7.83 -33.34
N ALA A 38 0.11 -6.60 -33.47
CA ALA A 38 -0.11 -5.71 -32.34
C ALA A 38 -1.43 -5.98 -31.59
N SER A 39 -2.41 -6.64 -32.22
CA SER A 39 -3.74 -6.88 -31.63
C SER A 39 -4.36 -8.19 -32.13
N PRO A 40 -4.72 -9.13 -31.21
CA PRO A 40 -5.42 -10.36 -31.60
C PRO A 40 -6.83 -10.09 -32.15
N VAL A 41 -7.45 -8.97 -31.76
CA VAL A 41 -8.75 -8.57 -32.28
C VAL A 41 -8.62 -8.09 -33.72
N LEU A 42 -7.60 -7.26 -34.01
CA LEU A 42 -7.31 -6.84 -35.38
C LEU A 42 -6.90 -8.03 -36.25
N GLU A 43 -6.09 -8.96 -35.74
CA GLU A 43 -5.74 -10.20 -36.43
C GLU A 43 -6.98 -10.97 -36.88
N SER A 44 -7.92 -11.24 -35.97
CA SER A 44 -9.17 -11.95 -36.30
C SER A 44 -10.05 -11.18 -37.31
N ILE A 45 -10.07 -9.84 -37.23
CA ILE A 45 -10.79 -9.01 -38.20
C ILE A 45 -10.11 -9.12 -39.57
N LEU A 46 -8.79 -8.98 -39.62
CA LEU A 46 -7.99 -8.99 -40.84
C LEU A 46 -8.04 -10.34 -41.54
N GLN A 47 -7.88 -11.45 -40.81
CA GLN A 47 -7.99 -12.80 -41.37
C GLN A 47 -9.32 -12.99 -42.13
N ARG A 48 -10.44 -12.55 -41.56
CA ARG A 48 -11.76 -12.62 -42.21
C ARG A 48 -11.86 -11.70 -43.43
N ARG A 49 -11.31 -10.49 -43.34
CA ARG A 49 -11.38 -9.51 -44.45
C ARG A 49 -10.50 -9.92 -45.62
N LEU A 50 -9.25 -10.29 -45.35
CA LEU A 50 -8.30 -10.72 -46.38
C LEU A 50 -8.76 -12.00 -47.06
N LYS A 51 -9.33 -12.97 -46.32
CA LYS A 51 -9.96 -14.16 -46.91
C LYS A 51 -11.07 -13.76 -47.89
N LYS A 52 -11.99 -12.87 -47.47
CA LYS A 52 -13.08 -12.40 -48.32
C LYS A 52 -12.59 -11.71 -49.60
N GLU A 53 -11.55 -10.88 -49.51
CA GLU A 53 -10.97 -10.22 -50.69
C GLU A 53 -10.28 -11.24 -51.62
N ARG A 54 -9.61 -12.27 -51.07
CA ARG A 54 -9.02 -13.36 -51.86
C ARG A 54 -10.09 -14.19 -52.59
N ASP A 55 -11.18 -14.54 -51.90
CA ASP A 55 -12.28 -15.30 -52.50
C ASP A 55 -12.98 -14.48 -53.61
N ALA A 56 -13.15 -13.16 -53.40
CA ALA A 56 -13.70 -12.27 -54.42
C ALA A 56 -12.78 -12.12 -55.65
N ALA A 57 -11.46 -12.06 -55.43
CA ALA A 57 -10.49 -12.02 -56.51
C ALA A 57 -10.48 -13.32 -57.34
N ALA A 58 -10.60 -14.48 -56.67
CA ALA A 58 -10.71 -15.77 -57.34
C ALA A 58 -11.99 -15.90 -58.19
N GLY A 59 -13.07 -15.20 -57.80
CA GLY A 59 -14.31 -15.09 -58.57
C GLY A 59 -14.31 -14.03 -59.68
N GLY A 60 -13.14 -13.49 -60.07
CA GLY A 60 -13.03 -12.47 -61.12
C GLY A 60 -13.38 -11.04 -60.68
N GLY A 61 -13.58 -10.81 -59.38
CA GLY A 61 -13.85 -9.50 -58.81
C GLY A 61 -12.60 -8.61 -58.74
N LYS A 62 -12.80 -7.27 -58.78
CA LYS A 62 -11.71 -6.30 -58.63
C LYS A 62 -11.07 -6.41 -57.24
N VAL A 63 -9.76 -6.66 -57.19
CA VAL A 63 -8.98 -6.66 -55.95
C VAL A 63 -9.06 -5.29 -55.28
N ARG A 64 -9.53 -5.24 -54.05
CA ARG A 64 -9.59 -4.02 -53.24
C ARG A 64 -8.74 -4.21 -51.98
N ARG A 65 -8.20 -3.09 -51.47
CA ARG A 65 -7.57 -3.10 -50.16
C ARG A 65 -8.60 -3.44 -49.10
N ALA A 66 -8.23 -4.33 -48.18
CA ALA A 66 -9.09 -4.68 -47.07
C ALA A 66 -9.38 -3.42 -46.23
N VAL A 67 -10.55 -3.38 -45.59
CA VAL A 67 -10.96 -2.23 -44.77
C VAL A 67 -11.27 -2.67 -43.35
N VAL A 68 -10.55 -2.09 -42.40
CA VAL A 68 -10.83 -2.19 -40.96
C VAL A 68 -11.62 -0.96 -40.54
N ARG A 69 -12.75 -1.16 -39.86
CA ARG A 69 -13.61 -0.07 -39.38
C ARG A 69 -13.46 0.08 -37.87
N ILE A 70 -12.94 1.21 -37.43
CA ILE A 70 -12.90 1.60 -36.02
C ILE A 70 -14.08 2.54 -35.76
N ARG A 71 -14.92 2.25 -34.77
CA ARG A 71 -16.13 3.02 -34.48
C ARG A 71 -15.98 3.79 -33.18
N GLY A 72 -16.72 4.90 -33.06
CA GLY A 72 -16.86 5.65 -31.81
C GLY A 72 -15.66 6.51 -31.40
N VAL A 73 -14.73 6.78 -32.33
CA VAL A 73 -13.54 7.62 -32.10
C VAL A 73 -13.34 8.63 -33.21
N THR A 74 -12.57 9.68 -32.93
CA THR A 74 -12.19 10.68 -33.93
C THR A 74 -11.18 10.12 -34.93
N ASP A 75 -11.08 10.74 -36.10
CA ASP A 75 -10.08 10.39 -37.12
C ASP A 75 -8.66 10.55 -36.58
N ASP A 76 -8.42 11.53 -35.71
CA ASP A 76 -7.11 11.78 -35.10
C ASP A 76 -6.75 10.73 -34.05
N ALA A 77 -7.71 10.31 -33.21
CA ALA A 77 -7.48 9.22 -32.26
C ALA A 77 -7.25 7.89 -32.97
N ALA A 78 -7.98 7.61 -34.06
CA ALA A 78 -7.73 6.42 -34.87
C ALA A 78 -6.34 6.45 -35.54
N ALA A 79 -5.93 7.61 -36.06
CA ALA A 79 -4.60 7.77 -36.65
C ALA A 79 -3.49 7.62 -35.60
N ALA A 80 -3.66 8.21 -34.42
CA ALA A 80 -2.73 8.07 -33.30
C ALA A 80 -2.65 6.62 -32.81
N PHE A 81 -3.78 5.92 -32.69
CA PHE A 81 -3.81 4.51 -32.33
C PHE A 81 -3.01 3.66 -33.33
N VAL A 82 -3.22 3.86 -34.64
CA VAL A 82 -2.43 3.16 -35.67
C VAL A 82 -0.94 3.48 -35.52
N ARG A 83 -0.53 4.74 -35.38
CA ARG A 83 0.88 5.11 -35.18
C ARG A 83 1.51 4.44 -33.97
N LEU A 84 0.80 4.39 -32.85
CA LEU A 84 1.26 3.71 -31.63
C LEU A 84 1.42 2.20 -31.83
N LEU A 85 0.56 1.55 -32.62
CA LEU A 85 0.74 0.13 -32.97
C LEU A 85 2.00 -0.10 -33.80
N TYR A 86 2.39 0.84 -34.65
CA TYR A 86 3.65 0.79 -35.39
C TYR A 86 4.87 1.04 -34.50
N ALA A 87 4.77 1.99 -33.56
CA ALA A 87 5.84 2.29 -32.62
C ALA A 87 6.07 1.15 -31.62
N GLY A 88 5.01 0.41 -31.27
CA GLY A 88 5.06 -0.69 -30.32
C GLY A 88 5.32 -0.22 -28.88
N SER A 89 5.64 -1.18 -28.01
CA SER A 89 5.81 -0.91 -26.56
C SER A 89 7.07 -0.12 -26.20
N SER A 90 8.01 0.06 -27.14
CA SER A 90 9.25 0.83 -26.97
C SER A 90 9.16 2.26 -27.51
N GLY A 91 7.99 2.67 -28.03
CA GLY A 91 7.72 4.02 -28.53
C GLY A 91 7.58 5.01 -27.37
N ASP A 92 8.62 5.17 -26.57
CA ASP A 92 8.57 5.93 -25.32
C ASP A 92 8.31 7.43 -25.53
N GLU A 93 8.52 7.95 -26.74
CA GLU A 93 8.45 9.38 -27.08
C GLU A 93 7.06 9.89 -27.51
N GLU A 94 6.13 9.05 -27.96
CA GLU A 94 4.80 9.54 -28.37
C GLU A 94 3.90 9.72 -27.14
N GLU A 95 3.76 10.97 -26.68
CA GLU A 95 2.87 11.33 -25.59
C GLU A 95 1.42 11.10 -25.99
N ILE A 96 0.63 10.51 -25.10
CA ILE A 96 -0.80 10.37 -25.31
C ILE A 96 -1.43 11.74 -25.07
N ASP A 97 -1.91 12.36 -26.15
CA ASP A 97 -2.61 13.64 -26.10
C ASP A 97 -3.81 13.58 -25.16
N GLU A 98 -3.97 14.60 -24.33
CA GLU A 98 -5.00 14.68 -23.30
C GLU A 98 -6.40 14.53 -23.86
N LYS A 99 -6.66 15.18 -25.00
CA LYS A 99 -7.98 15.21 -25.64
C LYS A 99 -8.38 13.84 -26.19
N SER A 100 -7.40 12.98 -26.48
CA SER A 100 -7.62 11.65 -27.04
C SER A 100 -7.36 10.53 -26.03
N ALA A 101 -6.86 10.81 -24.82
CA ALA A 101 -6.44 9.81 -23.85
C ALA A 101 -7.55 8.82 -23.49
N ALA A 102 -8.78 9.31 -23.29
CA ALA A 102 -9.94 8.47 -23.04
C ALA A 102 -10.26 7.55 -24.23
N GLN A 103 -10.24 8.10 -25.45
CA GLN A 103 -10.47 7.32 -26.68
C GLN A 103 -9.35 6.28 -26.88
N MET A 104 -8.11 6.62 -26.54
CA MET A 104 -6.97 5.71 -26.61
C MET A 104 -7.11 4.55 -25.63
N LEU A 105 -7.56 4.81 -24.39
CA LEU A 105 -7.84 3.76 -23.41
C LEU A 105 -8.92 2.80 -23.91
N VAL A 106 -10.01 3.34 -24.47
CA VAL A 106 -11.11 2.54 -25.06
C VAL A 106 -10.59 1.69 -26.22
N LEU A 107 -9.79 2.25 -27.12
CA LEU A 107 -9.21 1.50 -28.24
C LEU A 107 -8.26 0.40 -27.76
N ALA A 108 -7.38 0.72 -26.80
CA ALA A 108 -6.46 -0.24 -26.22
C ALA A 108 -7.19 -1.40 -25.52
N HIS A 109 -8.31 -1.11 -24.85
CA HIS A 109 -9.16 -2.14 -24.26
C HIS A 109 -9.89 -2.97 -25.34
N ALA A 110 -10.62 -2.32 -26.25
CA ALA A 110 -11.44 -2.96 -27.27
C ALA A 110 -10.63 -3.84 -28.22
N TYR A 111 -9.42 -3.41 -28.58
CA TYR A 111 -8.51 -4.15 -29.44
C TYR A 111 -7.48 -4.98 -28.65
N ARG A 112 -7.62 -5.08 -27.33
CA ARG A 112 -6.78 -5.92 -26.45
C ARG A 112 -5.28 -5.67 -26.65
N VAL A 113 -4.85 -4.43 -26.46
CA VAL A 113 -3.45 -3.97 -26.54
C VAL A 113 -2.97 -3.60 -25.12
N PRO A 114 -2.44 -4.56 -24.33
CA PRO A 114 -2.29 -4.36 -22.88
C PRO A 114 -1.23 -3.33 -22.49
N TRP A 115 -0.14 -3.24 -23.27
CA TRP A 115 0.91 -2.26 -23.00
C TRP A 115 0.40 -0.82 -23.19
N LEU A 116 -0.38 -0.59 -24.24
CA LEU A 116 -0.96 0.73 -24.53
C LEU A 116 -2.00 1.08 -23.48
N LYS A 117 -2.83 0.11 -23.08
CA LYS A 117 -3.79 0.28 -21.99
C LYS A 117 -3.11 0.77 -20.72
N ARG A 118 -2.01 0.11 -20.30
CA ARG A 118 -1.22 0.55 -19.13
C ARG A 118 -0.65 1.96 -19.29
N ARG A 119 -0.17 2.31 -20.50
CA ARG A 119 0.33 3.67 -20.79
C ARG A 119 -0.79 4.70 -20.66
N CYS A 120 -1.99 4.42 -21.18
CA CYS A 120 -3.18 5.26 -21.02
C CYS A 120 -3.57 5.41 -19.54
N GLU A 121 -3.60 4.33 -18.77
CA GLU A 121 -3.88 4.37 -17.32
C GLU A 121 -2.88 5.27 -16.58
N GLY A 122 -1.61 5.22 -16.97
CA GLY A 122 -0.55 6.08 -16.47
C GLY A 122 -0.78 7.56 -16.77
N ALA A 123 -1.04 7.87 -18.04
CA ALA A 123 -1.19 9.24 -18.57
C ALA A 123 -2.47 9.94 -18.08
N ILE A 124 -3.61 9.23 -18.05
CA ILE A 124 -4.86 9.77 -17.50
C ILE A 124 -4.69 9.96 -15.99
N GLY A 125 -4.17 8.93 -15.31
CA GLY A 125 -4.03 8.96 -13.86
C GLY A 125 -3.04 10.00 -13.34
N SER A 126 -2.11 10.51 -14.15
CA SER A 126 -1.18 11.59 -13.74
C SER A 126 -1.81 12.98 -13.82
N ARG A 127 -2.92 13.13 -14.56
CA ARG A 127 -3.68 14.40 -14.74
C ARG A 127 -5.02 14.38 -14.01
N LEU A 128 -5.23 13.39 -13.15
CA LEU A 128 -6.48 13.18 -12.44
C LEU A 128 -6.74 14.33 -11.46
N THR A 129 -7.94 14.91 -11.50
CA THR A 129 -8.35 16.03 -10.62
C THR A 129 -9.65 15.69 -9.89
N ALA A 130 -10.04 16.52 -8.92
CA ALA A 130 -11.34 16.37 -8.26
C ALA A 130 -12.52 16.49 -9.24
N GLU A 131 -12.40 17.35 -10.25
CA GLU A 131 -13.43 17.55 -11.30
C GLU A 131 -13.58 16.29 -12.18
N SER A 132 -12.48 15.65 -12.55
CA SER A 132 -12.50 14.54 -13.53
C SER A 132 -12.58 13.13 -12.92
N VAL A 133 -12.47 12.98 -11.59
CA VAL A 133 -12.28 11.67 -10.95
C VAL A 133 -13.47 10.73 -11.11
N VAL A 134 -14.70 11.27 -11.09
CA VAL A 134 -15.93 10.48 -11.20
C VAL A 134 -16.05 9.89 -12.61
N ASP A 135 -15.93 10.74 -13.63
CA ASP A 135 -15.96 10.32 -15.04
C ASP A 135 -14.82 9.35 -15.36
N THR A 136 -13.62 9.63 -14.82
CA THR A 136 -12.47 8.75 -15.01
C THR A 136 -12.65 7.40 -14.31
N MET A 137 -13.33 7.36 -13.16
CA MET A 137 -13.63 6.12 -12.46
C MET A 137 -14.64 5.26 -13.24
N GLN A 138 -15.66 5.88 -13.86
CA GLN A 138 -16.58 5.20 -14.77
C GLN A 138 -15.85 4.67 -16.01
N LEU A 139 -15.02 5.50 -16.65
CA LEU A 139 -14.19 5.09 -17.77
C LEU A 139 -13.28 3.91 -17.41
N ALA A 140 -12.67 3.95 -16.22
CA ALA A 140 -11.81 2.87 -15.74
C ALA A 140 -12.58 1.56 -15.54
N ALA A 141 -13.83 1.63 -15.05
CA ALA A 141 -14.69 0.46 -14.92
C ALA A 141 -15.09 -0.11 -16.30
N LEU A 142 -15.51 0.74 -17.24
CA LEU A 142 -15.91 0.33 -18.60
C LEU A 142 -14.75 -0.29 -19.40
N CYS A 143 -13.51 0.08 -19.09
CA CYS A 143 -12.32 -0.41 -19.79
C CYS A 143 -11.56 -1.48 -19.01
N ASP A 144 -12.07 -2.03 -17.90
CA ASP A 144 -11.34 -2.95 -17.01
C ASP A 144 -9.93 -2.46 -16.61
N ALA A 145 -9.79 -1.18 -16.24
CA ALA A 145 -8.52 -0.50 -16.02
C ALA A 145 -8.18 -0.37 -14.51
N PRO A 146 -7.61 -1.42 -13.87
CA PRO A 146 -7.49 -1.49 -12.41
C PRO A 146 -6.49 -0.49 -11.83
N GLN A 147 -5.42 -0.12 -12.54
CA GLN A 147 -4.45 0.85 -12.03
C GLN A 147 -5.05 2.25 -12.02
N LEU A 148 -5.81 2.60 -13.07
CA LEU A 148 -6.54 3.85 -13.12
C LEU A 148 -7.64 3.89 -12.06
N HIS A 149 -8.42 2.82 -11.90
CA HIS A 149 -9.43 2.72 -10.85
C HIS A 149 -8.83 2.92 -9.46
N LEU A 150 -7.68 2.29 -9.17
CA LEU A 150 -6.97 2.48 -7.90
C LEU A 150 -6.52 3.93 -7.68
N ARG A 151 -6.06 4.63 -8.74
CA ARG A 151 -5.72 6.06 -8.66
C ARG A 151 -6.96 6.91 -8.36
N CYS A 152 -8.10 6.64 -9.00
CA CYS A 152 -9.37 7.29 -8.69
C CYS A 152 -9.78 7.09 -7.23
N THR A 153 -9.75 5.84 -6.74
CA THR A 153 -10.08 5.55 -5.34
C THR A 153 -9.16 6.28 -4.36
N ARG A 154 -7.85 6.41 -4.67
CA ARG A 154 -6.90 7.14 -3.83
C ARG A 154 -7.19 8.64 -3.79
N LEU A 155 -7.52 9.25 -4.93
CA LEU A 155 -7.89 10.67 -4.97
C LEU A 155 -9.19 10.91 -4.20
N LEU A 156 -10.22 10.10 -4.44
CA LEU A 156 -11.48 10.14 -3.68
C LEU A 156 -11.21 10.03 -2.16
N ALA A 157 -10.37 9.08 -1.73
CA ALA A 157 -10.07 8.90 -0.32
C ALA A 157 -9.24 10.02 0.33
N LYS A 158 -8.61 10.90 -0.47
CA LYS A 158 -7.79 12.03 -0.03
C LYS A 158 -8.55 13.35 -0.10
N GLU A 159 -9.33 13.56 -1.16
CA GLU A 159 -9.91 14.85 -1.54
C GLU A 159 -11.44 14.78 -1.72
N PHE A 160 -12.12 13.83 -1.07
CA PHE A 160 -13.57 13.66 -1.19
C PHE A 160 -14.37 14.95 -0.99
N LYS A 161 -13.92 15.83 -0.09
CA LYS A 161 -14.58 17.13 0.16
C LYS A 161 -14.51 18.12 -1.00
N ALA A 162 -13.52 17.99 -1.87
CA ALA A 162 -13.48 18.72 -3.13
C ALA A 162 -14.41 18.06 -4.15
N VAL A 163 -14.35 16.73 -4.27
CA VAL A 163 -15.18 15.94 -5.20
C VAL A 163 -16.67 16.12 -4.93
N GLU A 164 -17.09 16.13 -3.67
CA GLU A 164 -18.49 16.32 -3.24
C GLU A 164 -19.12 17.63 -3.76
N LYS A 165 -18.29 18.60 -4.17
CA LYS A 165 -18.73 19.91 -4.69
C LYS A 165 -18.76 19.99 -6.22
N THR A 166 -18.29 18.97 -6.92
CA THR A 166 -18.16 19.01 -8.39
C THR A 166 -19.49 18.74 -9.08
N GLU A 167 -19.60 19.18 -10.33
CA GLU A 167 -20.79 18.90 -11.14
C GLU A 167 -20.90 17.40 -11.45
N ALA A 168 -19.77 16.74 -11.68
CA ALA A 168 -19.73 15.30 -11.94
C ALA A 168 -20.26 14.48 -10.75
N TRP A 169 -19.98 14.89 -9.50
CA TRP A 169 -20.58 14.26 -8.32
C TRP A 169 -22.08 14.49 -8.25
N ARG A 170 -22.56 15.72 -8.46
CA ARG A 170 -24.01 16.01 -8.49
C ARG A 170 -24.74 15.20 -9.57
N PHE A 171 -24.17 15.14 -10.77
CA PHE A 171 -24.71 14.35 -11.87
C PHE A 171 -24.75 12.85 -11.52
N LEU A 172 -23.70 12.33 -10.87
CA LEU A 172 -23.67 10.95 -10.40
C LEU A 172 -24.84 10.63 -9.45
N GLN A 173 -25.11 11.50 -8.48
CA GLN A 173 -26.18 11.30 -7.50
C GLN A 173 -27.56 11.23 -8.17
N GLU A 174 -27.77 12.00 -9.24
CA GLU A 174 -29.04 12.03 -9.97
C GLU A 174 -29.21 10.84 -10.92
N ASN A 175 -28.11 10.29 -11.47
CA ASN A 175 -28.16 9.38 -12.62
C ASN A 175 -27.65 7.95 -12.33
N ASP A 176 -26.79 7.75 -11.33
CA ASP A 176 -26.27 6.43 -10.96
C ASP A 176 -26.05 6.29 -9.43
N PRO A 177 -27.15 6.07 -8.68
CA PRO A 177 -27.10 5.89 -7.22
C PRO A 177 -26.30 4.66 -6.78
N TRP A 178 -26.14 3.66 -7.65
CA TRP A 178 -25.40 2.44 -7.33
C TRP A 178 -23.90 2.71 -7.28
N LEU A 179 -23.39 3.48 -8.23
CA LEU A 179 -21.99 3.90 -8.23
C LEU A 179 -21.70 4.89 -7.09
N GLU A 180 -22.62 5.80 -6.76
CA GLU A 180 -22.51 6.61 -5.53
C GLU A 180 -22.34 5.72 -4.29
N LEU A 181 -23.25 4.74 -4.12
CA LEU A 181 -23.22 3.84 -2.98
C LEU A 181 -21.91 3.04 -2.91
N ASP A 182 -21.43 2.51 -4.04
CA ASP A 182 -20.15 1.79 -4.11
C ASP A 182 -18.97 2.69 -3.70
N ILE A 183 -18.93 3.94 -4.19
CA ILE A 183 -17.90 4.91 -3.80
C ILE A 183 -17.96 5.18 -2.30
N LEU A 184 -19.13 5.50 -1.76
CA LEU A 184 -19.31 5.83 -0.34
C LEU A 184 -18.97 4.65 0.57
N GLN A 185 -19.38 3.42 0.21
CA GLN A 185 -19.03 2.20 0.95
C GLN A 185 -17.52 1.98 0.97
N ARG A 186 -16.84 2.10 -0.17
CA ARG A 186 -15.37 1.95 -0.24
C ARG A 186 -14.65 3.01 0.60
N LEU A 187 -15.14 4.24 0.60
CA LEU A 187 -14.59 5.33 1.41
C LEU A 187 -14.78 5.08 2.91
N HIS A 188 -15.98 4.65 3.30
CA HIS A 188 -16.31 4.27 4.68
C HIS A 188 -15.42 3.14 5.17
N ASP A 189 -15.33 2.05 4.40
CA ASP A 189 -14.49 0.90 4.69
C ASP A 189 -13.00 1.27 4.78
N ALA A 190 -12.52 2.14 3.89
CA ALA A 190 -11.16 2.64 3.93
C ALA A 190 -10.90 3.47 5.19
N ASP A 191 -11.86 4.29 5.63
CA ASP A 191 -11.75 5.03 6.88
C ASP A 191 -11.80 4.11 8.12
N LEU A 192 -12.71 3.13 8.16
CA LEU A 192 -12.76 2.12 9.23
C LEU A 192 -11.44 1.36 9.35
N ARG A 193 -10.89 0.89 8.21
CA ARG A 193 -9.56 0.25 8.18
C ARG A 193 -8.49 1.19 8.71
N ARG A 194 -8.43 2.44 8.23
CA ARG A 194 -7.46 3.44 8.68
C ARG A 194 -7.56 3.69 10.19
N ARG A 195 -8.76 3.85 10.74
CA ARG A 195 -8.99 4.02 12.19
C ARG A 195 -8.54 2.80 12.99
N LYS A 196 -8.90 1.58 12.54
CA LYS A 196 -8.48 0.32 13.19
C LYS A 196 -6.97 0.17 13.19
N TRP A 197 -6.31 0.47 12.07
CA TRP A 197 -4.85 0.45 11.95
C TRP A 197 -4.19 1.48 12.87
N ARG A 198 -4.69 2.71 12.93
CA ARG A 198 -4.20 3.74 13.86
C ARG A 198 -4.32 3.29 15.30
N ARG A 199 -5.48 2.78 15.73
CA ARG A 199 -5.69 2.26 17.08
C ARG A 199 -4.73 1.11 17.41
N LYS A 200 -4.60 0.13 16.51
CA LYS A 200 -3.68 -1.00 16.69
C LYS A 200 -2.23 -0.53 16.80
N ARG A 201 -1.83 0.46 16.00
CA ARG A 201 -0.47 1.04 16.05
C ARG A 201 -0.24 1.82 17.33
N ALA A 202 -1.22 2.59 17.81
CA ALA A 202 -1.13 3.31 19.08
C ALA A 202 -1.02 2.33 20.25
N GLU A 203 -1.87 1.29 20.26
CA GLU A 203 -1.82 0.20 21.25
C GLU A 203 -0.48 -0.52 21.23
N GLN A 204 0.06 -0.84 20.05
CA GLN A 204 1.41 -1.39 19.89
C GLN A 204 2.50 -0.46 20.40
N GLY A 205 2.36 0.86 20.19
CA GLY A 205 3.28 1.87 20.71
C GLY A 205 3.42 1.80 22.23
N VAL A 206 2.30 1.64 22.95
CA VAL A 206 2.31 1.49 24.42
C VAL A 206 3.11 0.26 24.87
N TYR A 207 3.00 -0.87 24.16
CA TYR A 207 3.78 -2.07 24.51
C TYR A 207 5.27 -1.91 24.22
N VAL A 208 5.63 -1.14 23.20
CA VAL A 208 7.03 -0.78 22.92
C VAL A 208 7.58 0.11 24.03
N GLU A 209 6.86 1.16 24.42
CA GLU A 209 7.25 2.05 25.54
C GLU A 209 7.42 1.26 26.85
N LEU A 210 6.52 0.33 27.15
CA LEU A 210 6.66 -0.55 28.32
C LEU A 210 7.90 -1.44 28.21
N SER A 211 8.20 -1.99 27.04
CA SER A 211 9.41 -2.80 26.84
C SER A 211 10.69 -1.99 27.03
N GLU A 212 10.73 -0.75 26.53
CA GLU A 212 11.85 0.18 26.72
C GLU A 212 11.98 0.59 28.19
N ALA A 213 10.86 0.78 28.89
CA ALA A 213 10.87 1.03 30.32
C ALA A 213 11.44 -0.16 31.11
N MET A 214 11.19 -1.41 30.70
CA MET A 214 11.79 -2.59 31.34
C MET A 214 13.30 -2.67 31.11
N ASP A 215 13.77 -2.34 29.90
CA ASP A 215 15.20 -2.27 29.59
C ASP A 215 15.87 -1.14 30.41
N CYS A 216 15.24 0.03 30.50
CA CYS A 216 15.73 1.16 31.30
C CYS A 216 15.75 0.84 32.80
N LEU A 217 14.72 0.17 33.31
CA LEU A 217 14.66 -0.28 34.70
C LEU A 217 15.79 -1.26 35.00
N SER A 218 16.06 -2.20 34.09
CA SER A 218 17.20 -3.12 34.22
C SER A 218 18.52 -2.34 34.26
N HIS A 219 18.74 -1.44 33.29
CA HIS A 219 19.93 -0.58 33.21
C HIS A 219 20.16 0.25 34.49
N ILE A 220 19.12 0.93 35.01
CA ILE A 220 19.22 1.71 36.25
C ILE A 220 19.62 0.82 37.43
N CYS A 221 19.06 -0.39 37.51
CA CYS A 221 19.34 -1.32 38.60
C CYS A 221 20.70 -2.04 38.47
N THR A 222 21.30 -2.13 37.28
CA THR A 222 22.57 -2.83 37.07
C THR A 222 23.77 -1.88 36.95
N GLU A 223 23.62 -0.80 36.21
CA GLU A 223 24.68 0.16 35.87
C GLU A 223 24.50 1.49 36.61
N GLY A 224 23.24 1.85 36.87
CA GLY A 224 22.87 3.16 37.37
C GLY A 224 22.81 4.22 36.27
N CYS A 225 22.00 5.24 36.49
CA CYS A 225 21.81 6.34 35.56
C CYS A 225 21.59 7.63 36.36
N THR A 226 22.49 8.61 36.17
CA THR A 226 22.46 9.98 36.73
C THR A 226 22.21 10.07 38.23
N GLU A 227 20.97 9.91 38.69
CA GLU A 227 20.57 10.13 40.08
C GLU A 227 20.23 8.84 40.83
N VAL A 228 20.02 7.73 40.13
CA VAL A 228 19.59 6.45 40.72
C VAL A 228 20.51 5.34 40.22
N GLY A 229 20.96 4.48 41.13
CA GLY A 229 21.84 3.37 40.80
C GLY A 229 21.72 2.17 41.74
N PRO A 230 22.52 1.12 41.50
CA PRO A 230 22.53 -0.06 42.34
C PRO A 230 22.98 0.24 43.77
N VAL A 231 22.53 -0.59 44.71
CA VAL A 231 22.91 -0.48 46.12
C VAL A 231 24.43 -0.60 46.26
N GLY A 232 25.05 0.34 46.99
CA GLY A 232 26.48 0.33 47.27
C GLY A 232 27.36 0.85 46.13
N ARG A 233 26.80 1.37 45.03
CA ARG A 233 27.54 1.96 43.91
C ARG A 233 27.01 3.34 43.56
N ALA A 234 27.90 4.28 43.27
CA ALA A 234 27.52 5.60 42.76
C ALA A 234 26.90 5.47 41.34
N PRO A 235 25.81 6.19 41.04
CA PRO A 235 25.22 6.18 39.70
C PRO A 235 26.16 6.78 38.66
N ALA A 236 25.98 6.39 37.39
CA ALA A 236 26.75 6.93 36.28
C ALA A 236 26.57 8.46 36.16
N ALA A 237 27.67 9.20 36.03
CA ALA A 237 27.65 10.67 36.00
C ALA A 237 27.01 11.26 34.73
N ALA A 238 27.09 10.54 33.60
CA ALA A 238 26.54 10.97 32.32
C ALA A 238 25.16 10.34 32.05
N PRO A 239 24.22 11.08 31.43
CA PRO A 239 22.93 10.54 31.02
C PRO A 239 23.08 9.50 29.91
N CYS A 240 22.33 8.41 29.99
CA CYS A 240 22.29 7.42 28.92
C CYS A 240 21.50 7.96 27.70
N PRO A 241 21.63 7.34 26.51
CA PRO A 241 20.89 7.78 25.32
C PRO A 241 19.36 7.80 25.48
N ALA A 242 18.83 6.94 26.37
CA ALA A 242 17.40 6.86 26.69
C ALA A 242 16.99 7.75 27.88
N TYR A 243 17.87 8.66 28.34
CA TYR A 243 17.61 9.48 29.53
C TYR A 243 16.38 10.36 29.39
N ALA A 244 16.30 11.14 28.32
CA ALA A 244 15.20 12.06 28.08
C ALA A 244 13.87 11.35 27.83
N THR A 245 13.90 10.16 27.21
CA THR A 245 12.69 9.45 26.75
C THR A 245 12.10 8.51 27.80
N ALA A 246 12.92 7.84 28.62
CA ALA A 246 12.43 6.82 29.57
C ALA A 246 13.10 6.85 30.95
N CYS A 247 14.43 6.94 31.01
CA CYS A 247 15.16 6.80 32.27
C CYS A 247 14.85 7.93 33.28
N ARG A 248 14.71 9.18 32.86
CA ARG A 248 14.37 10.30 33.75
C ARG A 248 13.04 10.07 34.49
N GLY A 249 12.01 9.61 33.78
CA GLY A 249 10.69 9.33 34.37
C GLY A 249 10.75 8.19 35.39
N LEU A 250 11.48 7.12 35.07
CA LEU A 250 11.69 5.99 35.99
C LEU A 250 12.48 6.39 37.24
N GLN A 251 13.52 7.21 37.10
CA GLN A 251 14.28 7.72 38.26
C GLN A 251 13.40 8.52 39.21
N LEU A 252 12.52 9.38 38.70
CA LEU A 252 11.55 10.11 39.52
C LEU A 252 10.58 9.18 40.26
N LEU A 253 10.12 8.11 39.61
CA LEU A 253 9.29 7.10 40.25
C LEU A 253 10.05 6.34 41.36
N ILE A 254 11.29 5.93 41.11
CA ILE A 254 12.12 5.23 42.10
C ILE A 254 12.43 6.12 43.32
N ARG A 255 12.81 7.38 43.08
CA ARG A 255 13.06 8.37 44.14
C ARG A 255 11.82 8.66 44.98
N HIS A 256 10.65 8.71 44.34
CA HIS A 256 9.39 8.86 45.08
C HIS A 256 9.06 7.59 45.88
N PHE A 257 9.17 6.42 45.25
CA PHE A 257 8.83 5.13 45.85
C PHE A 257 9.64 4.84 47.12
N SER A 258 10.92 5.21 47.13
CA SER A 258 11.80 5.03 48.30
C SER A 258 11.50 5.94 49.49
N ARG A 259 10.75 7.03 49.32
CA ARG A 259 10.49 8.04 50.36
C ARG A 259 9.02 8.18 50.74
N CYS A 260 8.12 7.57 49.96
CA CYS A 260 6.68 7.75 50.11
C CYS A 260 6.09 6.68 51.05
N HIS A 261 5.44 7.13 52.11
CA HIS A 261 4.81 6.28 53.14
C HIS A 261 3.28 6.28 53.04
N ARG A 262 2.71 6.85 51.97
CA ARG A 262 1.26 6.92 51.78
C ARG A 262 0.72 5.55 51.35
N THR A 263 -0.30 5.08 52.06
CA THR A 263 -0.99 3.81 51.79
C THR A 263 -1.64 3.76 50.40
N SER A 264 -2.18 4.88 49.92
CA SER A 264 -2.74 5.03 48.58
C SER A 264 -2.04 6.16 47.83
N CYS A 265 -0.98 5.82 47.08
CA CYS A 265 -0.25 6.76 46.23
C CYS A 265 -0.21 6.28 44.76
N PRO A 266 -0.72 7.06 43.79
CA PRO A 266 -0.74 6.66 42.39
C PRO A 266 0.65 6.54 41.75
N ARG A 267 1.66 7.25 42.28
CA ARG A 267 3.06 7.11 41.81
C ARG A 267 3.67 5.79 42.30
N CYS A 268 3.42 5.41 43.56
CA CYS A 268 3.87 4.13 44.10
C CYS A 268 3.16 2.95 43.43
N GLN A 269 1.86 3.07 43.16
CA GLN A 269 1.10 2.04 42.43
C GLN A 269 1.67 1.78 41.03
N ARG A 270 2.03 2.83 40.29
CA ARG A 270 2.70 2.69 38.99
C ARG A 270 4.06 2.01 39.11
N MET A 271 4.88 2.38 40.10
CA MET A 271 6.17 1.72 40.33
C MET A 271 5.99 0.23 40.64
N TRP A 272 5.03 -0.11 41.51
CA TRP A 272 4.67 -1.50 41.81
C TRP A 272 4.27 -2.29 40.56
N GLN A 273 3.47 -1.69 39.67
CA GLN A 273 3.08 -2.31 38.39
C GLN A 273 4.28 -2.57 37.47
N LEU A 274 5.23 -1.63 37.39
CA LEU A 274 6.45 -1.79 36.58
C LEU A 274 7.35 -2.89 37.14
N LEU A 275 7.51 -2.99 38.46
CA LEU A 275 8.27 -4.07 39.11
C LEU A 275 7.61 -5.43 38.88
N ARG A 276 6.27 -5.50 38.99
CA ARG A 276 5.51 -6.71 38.67
C ARG A 276 5.67 -7.12 37.20
N LEU A 277 5.65 -6.15 36.28
CA LEU A 277 5.84 -6.40 34.84
C LEU A 277 7.26 -6.90 34.55
N HIS A 278 8.27 -6.29 35.16
CA HIS A 278 9.66 -6.73 35.03
C HIS A 278 9.80 -8.17 35.49
N ALA A 279 9.28 -8.51 36.67
CA ALA A 279 9.31 -9.87 37.22
C ALA A 279 8.69 -10.90 36.27
N ALA A 280 7.57 -10.56 35.62
CA ALA A 280 6.90 -11.44 34.65
C ALA A 280 7.66 -11.59 33.30
N LEU A 281 8.60 -10.69 33.00
CA LEU A 281 9.41 -10.67 31.78
C LEU A 281 10.88 -11.05 32.04
N CYS A 282 11.26 -11.28 33.28
CA CYS A 282 12.63 -11.53 33.68
C CYS A 282 12.94 -13.03 33.54
N ASP A 283 13.93 -13.33 32.70
CA ASP A 283 14.40 -14.70 32.46
C ASP A 283 15.72 -14.99 33.20
N LEU A 284 16.20 -14.06 34.05
CA LEU A 284 17.41 -14.25 34.84
C LEU A 284 17.16 -15.23 35.99
N PRO A 285 18.14 -16.10 36.31
CA PRO A 285 18.06 -16.98 37.46
C PRO A 285 17.87 -16.22 38.77
N ASP A 286 17.34 -16.93 39.76
CA ASP A 286 17.09 -16.39 41.08
C ASP A 286 18.38 -15.81 41.70
N GLY A 287 18.25 -14.63 42.31
CA GLY A 287 19.38 -13.90 42.90
C GLY A 287 20.30 -13.17 41.90
N HIS A 288 20.11 -13.32 40.58
CA HIS A 288 20.95 -12.67 39.57
C HIS A 288 20.32 -11.38 39.00
N CYS A 289 19.06 -11.10 39.35
CA CYS A 289 18.36 -9.89 38.94
C CYS A 289 18.51 -8.78 39.99
N ASN A 290 19.09 -7.64 39.62
CA ASN A 290 19.27 -6.49 40.51
C ASN A 290 18.01 -5.61 40.65
N THR A 291 16.93 -5.90 39.93
CA THR A 291 15.69 -5.13 40.02
C THR A 291 14.96 -5.44 41.34
N PRO A 292 14.59 -4.42 42.14
CA PRO A 292 14.02 -4.64 43.47
C PRO A 292 12.69 -5.40 43.36
N LEU A 293 12.43 -6.26 44.34
CA LEU A 293 11.18 -7.05 44.45
C LEU A 293 10.91 -8.02 43.30
N CYS A 294 11.82 -8.17 42.32
CA CYS A 294 11.66 -9.08 41.19
C CYS A 294 11.39 -10.52 41.66
N MET A 295 12.24 -11.02 42.55
CA MET A 295 12.10 -12.35 43.18
C MET A 295 10.77 -12.55 43.91
N GLN A 296 10.37 -11.55 44.71
CA GLN A 296 9.12 -11.63 45.48
C GLN A 296 7.90 -11.69 44.57
N PHE A 297 7.91 -10.91 43.49
CA PHE A 297 6.85 -10.95 42.49
C PHE A 297 6.82 -12.24 41.69
N ARG A 298 7.98 -12.75 41.25
CA ARG A 298 8.05 -14.02 40.52
C ARG A 298 7.44 -15.16 41.34
N ARG A 299 7.88 -15.33 42.59
CA ARG A 299 7.34 -16.35 43.48
C ARG A 299 5.83 -16.19 43.68
N LYS A 300 5.35 -14.96 43.90
CA LYS A 300 3.91 -14.67 44.07
C LYS A 300 3.09 -14.99 42.82
N GLU A 301 3.62 -14.75 41.63
CA GLU A 301 2.91 -15.08 40.38
C GLU A 301 2.95 -16.59 40.08
N GLU A 302 4.04 -17.29 40.42
CA GLU A 302 4.15 -18.75 40.35
C GLU A 302 3.16 -19.43 41.32
N GLU A 303 3.09 -18.96 42.58
CA GLU A 303 2.11 -19.41 43.58
C GLU A 303 0.67 -19.21 43.08
N LYS A 304 0.36 -18.05 42.49
CA LYS A 304 -0.96 -17.78 41.89
C LYS A 304 -1.25 -18.69 40.70
N ALA A 305 -0.27 -18.94 39.84
CA ALA A 305 -0.43 -19.83 38.69
C ALA A 305 -0.71 -21.27 39.13
N ALA A 306 0.02 -21.75 40.15
CA ALA A 306 -0.19 -23.07 40.76
C ALA A 306 -1.55 -23.18 41.46
N ALA A 307 -2.02 -22.11 42.12
CA ALA A 307 -3.34 -22.06 42.73
C ALA A 307 -4.47 -22.07 41.69
N LYS A 308 -4.31 -21.39 40.55
CA LYS A 308 -5.29 -21.36 39.44
C LYS A 308 -5.32 -22.63 38.61
N ALA A 309 -4.22 -23.36 38.47
CA ALA A 309 -4.25 -24.70 37.87
C ALA A 309 -5.25 -25.62 38.63
N LYS A 310 -5.57 -25.29 39.88
CA LYS A 310 -6.54 -25.99 40.73
C LYS A 310 -7.93 -25.34 40.78
N ALA A 311 -8.12 -24.11 40.27
CA ALA A 311 -9.39 -23.37 40.34
C ALA A 311 -9.70 -22.68 38.99
N LYS A 312 -10.89 -22.94 38.42
CA LYS A 312 -11.34 -22.43 37.11
C LYS A 312 -11.10 -20.91 37.00
N ALA A 313 -10.34 -20.48 35.99
CA ALA A 313 -9.80 -19.11 35.86
C ALA A 313 -10.90 -18.02 35.73
N GLY A 314 -10.64 -16.84 36.30
CA GLY A 314 -11.49 -15.64 36.17
C GLY A 314 -10.88 -14.59 35.22
N ASP A 315 -11.76 -13.75 34.63
CA ASP A 315 -11.53 -12.86 33.48
C ASP A 315 -10.41 -11.79 33.63
N ASP A 316 -10.10 -11.33 34.84
CA ASP A 316 -9.19 -10.18 35.03
C ASP A 316 -7.69 -10.56 34.99
N ASP A 317 -7.36 -11.81 35.32
CA ASP A 317 -6.00 -12.33 35.18
C ASP A 317 -5.62 -12.63 33.72
N ASP A 318 -6.61 -12.86 32.86
CA ASP A 318 -6.41 -13.06 31.44
C ASP A 318 -5.93 -11.77 30.75
N LYS A 319 -6.35 -10.59 31.24
CA LYS A 319 -5.88 -9.28 30.76
C LYS A 319 -4.41 -9.04 31.12
N TRP A 320 -4.00 -9.36 32.35
CA TRP A 320 -2.60 -9.24 32.78
C TRP A 320 -1.70 -10.18 31.98
N GLY A 321 -2.10 -11.45 31.82
CA GLY A 321 -1.37 -12.41 31.01
C GLY A 321 -1.23 -11.96 29.55
N LEU A 322 -2.28 -11.38 28.96
CA LEU A 322 -2.24 -10.83 27.61
C LEU A 322 -1.29 -9.62 27.50
N LEU A 323 -1.30 -8.71 28.48
CA LEU A 323 -0.37 -7.58 28.54
C LEU A 323 1.09 -8.06 28.52
N VAL A 324 1.44 -9.00 29.42
CA VAL A 324 2.80 -9.56 29.50
C VAL A 324 3.22 -10.18 28.17
N LYS A 325 2.33 -10.98 27.54
CA LYS A 325 2.59 -11.57 26.22
C LYS A 325 2.86 -10.51 25.16
N LYS A 326 2.05 -9.45 25.08
CA LYS A 326 2.21 -8.38 24.09
C LYS A 326 3.49 -7.56 24.29
N VAL A 327 3.85 -7.26 25.55
CA VAL A 327 5.12 -6.57 25.87
C VAL A 327 6.32 -7.48 25.54
N ARG A 328 6.24 -8.78 25.81
CA ARG A 328 7.29 -9.74 25.44
C ARG A 328 7.52 -9.78 23.92
N VAL A 329 6.44 -9.83 23.14
CA VAL A 329 6.51 -9.77 21.66
C VAL A 329 7.10 -8.42 21.20
N ALA A 330 6.67 -7.30 21.77
CA ALA A 330 7.22 -5.98 21.45
C ALA A 330 8.74 -5.92 21.74
N ARG A 331 9.17 -6.41 22.90
CA ARG A 331 10.58 -6.47 23.31
C ARG A 331 11.42 -7.29 22.32
N ALA A 332 10.91 -8.46 21.91
CA ALA A 332 11.58 -9.31 20.92
C ALA A 332 11.73 -8.59 19.57
N MET A 333 10.67 -7.95 19.07
CA MET A 333 10.71 -7.19 17.81
C MET A 333 11.69 -6.00 17.86
N SER A 334 11.70 -5.25 18.97
CA SER A 334 12.65 -4.14 19.18
C SER A 334 14.09 -4.63 19.21
N SER A 335 14.37 -5.79 19.83
CA SER A 335 15.72 -6.37 19.86
C SER A 335 16.22 -6.79 18.47
N LEU A 336 15.34 -7.35 17.64
CA LEU A 336 15.65 -7.71 16.25
C LEU A 336 15.92 -6.45 15.40
N GLY A 337 15.17 -5.38 15.62
CA GLY A 337 15.39 -4.09 14.98
C GLY A 337 16.77 -3.50 15.31
N LYS A 338 17.16 -3.50 16.59
CA LYS A 338 18.48 -3.03 17.05
C LYS A 338 19.63 -3.85 16.44
N ARG A 339 19.49 -5.18 16.36
CA ARG A 339 20.50 -6.07 15.74
C ARG A 339 20.71 -5.75 14.25
N ARG A 340 19.62 -5.50 13.50
CA ARG A 340 19.69 -5.12 12.07
C ARG A 340 20.33 -3.76 11.85
N GLN A 341 20.09 -2.79 12.73
CA GLN A 341 20.75 -1.48 12.65
C GLN A 341 22.26 -1.60 12.87
N MET A 342 22.70 -2.39 13.85
CA MET A 342 24.12 -2.59 14.13
C MET A 342 24.87 -3.32 13.01
N SER A 343 24.22 -4.26 12.31
CA SER A 343 24.80 -4.92 11.13
C SER A 343 24.89 -4.01 9.90
N CYS A 344 24.08 -2.95 9.83
CA CYS A 344 24.09 -2.02 8.69
C CYS A 344 25.06 -0.85 8.88
N SER A 345 25.42 -0.51 10.13
CA SER A 345 26.42 0.51 10.46
C SER A 345 27.87 0.02 10.41
N GLN A 346 28.09 -1.25 10.05
CA GLN A 346 29.40 -1.90 9.93
C GLN A 346 29.79 -2.20 8.46
N CYS A 347 29.00 -1.71 7.48
CA CYS A 347 29.29 -1.75 6.05
C CYS A 347 29.47 -0.32 5.52
#